data_AF-W1PDZ4-F1
#
_entry.id   AF-W1PDZ4-F1
#
_cell.length_a   1.000
_cell.length_b   1.000
_cell.length_c   1.000
_cell.angle_alpha   90.00
_cell.angle_beta   90.00
_cell.angle_gamma   90.00
#
_symmetry.space_group_name_H-M   'P 1'
#
loop_
_entity.id
_entity.type
_entity.pdbx_description
1 polymer ?
#
loop_
_entity_poly.entity_id
_entity_poly.type
_entity_poly.pdbx_seq_one_letter_code
_entity_poly.pdbx_strand_id
1 'polypeptide(L)'
;MAADSSASYIRMVQHLIEKCLLFHMTLEECEEALSKHANIKPVITSTVWKELEKENKSFFEAYSQEREERRSKEEIRQMFSHSTLQDSPHA
;
A
#
# COMPACT_ATOMS: atom_id res chain seq x y z
N MET A 1 35.24 -8.41 0.56
CA MET A 1 34.09 -7.89 1.32
C MET A 1 33.08 -7.27 0.36
N ALA A 2 32.27 -8.09 -0.34
CA ALA A 2 31.29 -7.61 -1.32
C ALA A 2 29.84 -8.03 -0.98
N ALA A 3 29.66 -8.98 -0.05
CA ALA A 3 28.35 -9.46 0.37
C ALA A 3 27.55 -8.44 1.21
N ASP A 4 28.22 -7.43 1.77
CA ASP A 4 27.59 -6.44 2.63
C ASP A 4 26.73 -5.43 1.83
N SER A 5 27.11 -5.15 0.58
CA SER A 5 26.45 -4.14 -0.25
C SER A 5 25.07 -4.59 -0.77
N SER A 6 24.92 -5.86 -1.18
CA SER A 6 23.64 -6.39 -1.66
C SER A 6 22.64 -6.57 -0.51
N ALA A 7 23.07 -7.11 0.62
CA ALA A 7 22.23 -7.26 1.80
C ALA A 7 21.75 -5.90 2.33
N SER A 8 22.64 -4.90 2.36
CA SER A 8 22.28 -3.52 2.73
C SER A 8 21.25 -2.91 1.77
N TYR A 9 21.43 -3.10 0.46
CA TYR A 9 20.46 -2.63 -0.53
C TYR A 9 19.08 -3.27 -0.35
N ILE A 10 19.01 -4.59 -0.17
CA ILE A 10 17.74 -5.29 0.05
C ILE A 10 17.05 -4.81 1.34
N ARG A 11 17.79 -4.62 2.43
CA ARG A 11 17.25 -4.05 3.69
C ARG A 11 16.71 -2.64 3.49
N MET A 12 17.39 -1.80 2.70
CA MET A 12 16.90 -0.47 2.35
C MET A 12 15.59 -0.54 1.56
N VAL A 13 15.49 -1.43 0.58
CA VAL A 13 14.25 -1.63 -0.21
C VAL A 13 13.13 -2.14 0.69
N GLN A 14 13.40 -3.12 1.56
CA GLN A 14 12.43 -3.61 2.54
C GLN A 14 11.89 -2.49 3.42
N HIS A 15 12.77 -1.65 3.98
CA HIS A 15 12.36 -0.52 4.82
C HIS A 15 11.46 0.49 4.08
N LEU A 16 11.71 0.71 2.79
CA LEU A 16 10.85 1.57 1.96
C LEU A 16 9.49 0.91 1.70
N ILE A 17 9.46 -0.40 1.47
CA ILE A 17 8.22 -1.17 1.36
C ILE A 17 7.41 -1.11 2.66
N GLU A 18 8.05 -1.29 3.82
CA GLU A 18 7.40 -1.16 5.14
C GLU A 18 6.77 0.23 5.33
N LYS A 19 7.43 1.30 4.87
CA LYS A 19 6.83 2.64 4.85
C LYS A 19 5.63 2.73 3.93
N CYS A 20 5.69 2.16 2.71
CA CYS A 20 4.53 2.11 1.81
C CYS A 20 3.35 1.36 2.43
N LEU A 21 3.62 0.26 3.14
CA LEU A 21 2.60 -0.49 3.87
C LEU A 21 1.91 0.38 4.92
N LEU A 22 2.66 1.19 5.68
CA LEU A 22 2.08 2.15 6.65
C LEU A 22 1.17 3.21 6.00
N PHE A 23 1.45 3.60 4.75
CA PHE A 23 0.57 4.47 3.98
C PHE A 23 -0.61 3.74 3.33
N HIS A 24 -0.82 2.48 3.71
CA HIS A 24 -1.85 1.63 3.13
C HIS A 24 -1.70 1.52 1.60
N MET A 25 -0.50 1.53 1.02
CA MET A 25 -0.34 1.42 -0.45
C MET A 25 -0.46 -0.01 -0.97
N THR A 26 -1.07 -0.17 -2.15
CA THR A 26 -1.01 -1.40 -2.93
C THR A 26 0.40 -1.66 -3.47
N LEU A 27 0.65 -2.87 -3.98
CA LEU A 27 1.92 -3.20 -4.64
C LEU A 27 2.21 -2.25 -5.81
N GLU A 28 1.22 -1.93 -6.64
CA GLU A 28 1.38 -1.04 -7.80
C GLU A 28 1.74 0.39 -7.37
N GLU A 29 1.03 0.93 -6.38
CA GLU A 29 1.33 2.25 -5.80
C GLU A 29 2.72 2.27 -5.15
N CYS A 30 3.12 1.18 -4.48
CA CYS A 30 4.45 1.03 -3.91
C CYS A 30 5.54 0.98 -5.00
N GLU A 31 5.36 0.20 -6.06
CA GLU A 31 6.27 0.12 -7.20
C GLU A 31 6.44 1.49 -7.87
N GLU A 32 5.35 2.21 -8.09
CA GLU A 32 5.38 3.55 -8.67
C GLU A 32 6.10 4.54 -7.77
N ALA A 33 5.77 4.57 -6.47
CA ALA A 33 6.38 5.48 -5.50
C ALA A 33 7.89 5.24 -5.38
N LEU A 34 8.32 3.99 -5.25
CA LEU A 34 9.74 3.65 -5.12
C LEU A 34 10.51 3.89 -6.42
N SER A 35 9.87 3.67 -7.58
CA SER A 35 10.47 4.00 -8.87
C SER A 35 10.66 5.51 -9.04
N LYS A 36 9.65 6.32 -8.71
CA LYS A 36 9.69 7.78 -8.90
C LYS A 36 10.56 8.49 -7.86
N HIS A 37 10.49 8.09 -6.60
CA HIS A 37 11.10 8.84 -5.49
C HIS A 37 12.44 8.27 -5.03
N ALA A 38 12.70 6.98 -5.26
CA ALA A 38 13.93 6.31 -4.83
C ALA A 38 14.73 5.70 -6.00
N ASN A 39 14.26 5.85 -7.25
CA ASN A 39 14.90 5.33 -8.46
C ASN A 39 15.16 3.81 -8.40
N ILE A 40 14.28 3.07 -7.72
CA ILE A 40 14.33 1.61 -7.61
C ILE A 40 13.55 1.00 -8.78
N LYS A 41 14.12 -0.01 -9.44
CA LYS A 41 13.41 -0.69 -10.54
C LYS A 41 12.17 -1.42 -10.00
N PRO A 42 10.99 -1.28 -10.64
CA PRO A 42 9.76 -1.95 -10.18
C PRO A 42 9.92 -3.44 -9.92
N VAL A 43 10.66 -4.16 -10.79
CA VAL A 43 10.93 -5.59 -10.62
C VAL A 43 11.64 -5.94 -9.30
N ILE A 44 12.50 -5.05 -8.78
CA ILE A 44 13.17 -5.26 -7.49
C ILE A 44 12.16 -5.13 -6.36
N THR A 45 11.37 -4.06 -6.37
CA THR A 45 10.28 -3.84 -5.39
C THR A 45 9.30 -5.01 -5.39
N SER A 46 8.84 -5.44 -6.58
CA SER A 46 7.95 -6.60 -6.76
C SER A 46 8.51 -7.88 -6.15
N THR A 47 9.79 -8.12 -6.37
CA THR A 47 10.46 -9.34 -5.89
C THR A 47 10.56 -9.34 -4.37
N VAL A 48 11.03 -8.22 -3.78
CA VAL A 48 11.16 -8.11 -2.32
C VAL A 48 9.80 -8.16 -1.64
N TRP A 49 8.79 -7.48 -2.19
CA TRP A 49 7.42 -7.52 -1.68
C TRP A 49 6.84 -8.93 -1.65
N LYS A 50 6.97 -9.69 -2.74
CA LYS A 50 6.43 -11.06 -2.83
C LYS A 50 7.11 -12.02 -1.84
N GLU A 51 8.42 -11.88 -1.61
CA GLU A 51 9.08 -12.67 -0.58
C GLU A 51 8.64 -12.25 0.84
N LEU A 52 8.45 -10.95 1.10
CA LEU A 52 7.89 -10.47 2.38
C LEU A 52 6.47 -11.02 2.62
N GLU A 53 5.62 -11.03 1.59
CA GLU A 53 4.26 -11.57 1.65
C GLU A 53 4.27 -13.07 1.95
N LYS A 54 5.16 -13.82 1.30
CA LYS A 54 5.32 -15.25 1.51
C LYS A 54 5.83 -15.59 2.91
N GLU A 55 6.72 -14.79 3.47
CA GLU A 55 7.25 -14.97 4.84
C GLU A 55 6.27 -14.49 5.92
N ASN A 56 5.44 -13.48 5.63
CA ASN A 56 4.57 -12.81 6.60
C ASN A 56 3.08 -12.87 6.22
N LYS A 57 2.61 -14.06 5.79
CA LYS A 57 1.27 -14.25 5.21
C LYS A 57 0.13 -13.65 6.03
N SER A 58 0.10 -13.92 7.34
CA SER A 58 -0.97 -13.43 8.22
C SER A 58 -1.02 -11.91 8.31
N PHE A 59 0.14 -11.23 8.24
CA PHE A 59 0.18 -9.78 8.19
C PHE A 59 -0.40 -9.25 6.88
N PHE A 60 0.01 -9.82 5.74
CA PHE A 60 -0.47 -9.37 4.42
C PHE A 60 -1.96 -9.69 4.20
N GLU A 61 -2.46 -10.80 4.73
CA GLU A 61 -3.90 -11.10 4.73
C GLU A 61 -4.70 -10.06 5.52
N ALA A 62 -4.27 -9.75 6.75
CA ALA A 62 -4.92 -8.72 7.58
C ALA A 62 -4.82 -7.33 6.94
N TYR A 63 -3.68 -7.02 6.34
CA TYR A 63 -3.45 -5.78 5.61
C TYR A 63 -4.39 -5.60 4.43
N SER A 64 -4.55 -6.64 3.60
CA SER A 64 -5.48 -6.63 2.47
C SER A 64 -6.94 -6.49 2.93
N GLN A 65 -7.33 -7.14 4.02
CA GLN A 65 -8.67 -7.01 4.60
C GLN A 65 -8.93 -5.59 5.11
N GLU A 66 -8.00 -5.02 5.89
CA GLU A 66 -8.12 -3.66 6.41
C GLU A 66 -8.24 -2.64 5.27
N ARG A 67 -7.44 -2.79 4.21
CA ARG A 67 -7.52 -1.96 3.00
C ARG A 67 -8.90 -1.97 2.36
N GLU A 68 -9.47 -3.15 2.19
CA GLU A 68 -10.80 -3.28 1.57
C GLU A 68 -11.87 -2.67 2.46
N GLU A 69 -11.82 -2.91 3.78
CA GLU A 69 -12.75 -2.28 4.71
C GLU A 69 -12.68 -0.75 4.67
N ARG A 70 -11.47 -0.19 4.56
CA ARG A 70 -11.27 1.26 4.45
C ARG A 70 -11.93 1.78 3.17
N ARG A 71 -11.72 1.12 2.04
CA ARG A 71 -12.37 1.45 0.77
C ARG A 71 -13.90 1.41 0.90
N SER A 72 -14.47 0.32 1.41
CA SER A 72 -15.92 0.20 1.58
C SER A 72 -16.49 1.26 2.54
N LYS A 73 -15.78 1.59 3.64
CA LYS A 73 -16.18 2.65 4.57
C LYS A 73 -16.16 4.03 3.91
N GLU A 74 -15.19 4.30 3.05
CA GLU A 74 -15.10 5.54 2.27
C GLU A 74 -16.24 5.64 1.24
N GLU A 75 -16.57 4.56 0.54
CA GLU A 75 -17.70 4.49 -0.38
C GLU A 75 -19.05 4.71 0.31
N ILE A 76 -19.30 4.04 1.44
CA ILE A 76 -20.52 4.24 2.25
C ILE A 76 -20.63 5.69 2.72
N ARG A 77 -19.53 6.29 3.17
CA ARG A 77 -19.48 7.69 3.60
C ARG A 77 -19.81 8.64 2.45
N GLN A 78 -19.28 8.39 1.26
CA GLN A 78 -19.57 9.19 0.06
C GLN A 78 -21.05 9.07 -0.34
N MET A 79 -21.60 7.86 -0.30
CA MET A 79 -23.00 7.61 -0.64
C MET A 79 -23.95 8.38 0.29
N PHE A 80 -23.73 8.33 1.61
CA PHE A 80 -24.56 9.06 2.57
C PHE A 80 -24.40 10.59 2.45
N SER A 81 -23.20 11.07 2.13
CA SER A 81 -22.93 12.51 1.94
C SER A 81 -23.69 13.11 0.76
N HIS A 82 -24.01 12.33 -0.27
CA HIS A 82 -24.66 12.83 -1.48
C HIS A 82 -26.21 12.84 -1.37
N SER A 83 -26.79 11.99 -0.52
CA SER A 83 -28.25 11.90 -0.34
C SER A 83 -28.84 12.98 0.58
N THR A 84 -28.06 13.60 1.47
CA THR A 84 -28.56 14.61 2.42
C THR A 84 -28.88 15.99 1.82
N LEU A 85 -28.68 16.21 0.51
CA LEU A 85 -28.99 17.49 -0.16
C LEU A 85 -30.32 17.50 -0.94
N GLN A 86 -31.13 16.43 -0.88
CA GLN A 86 -32.34 16.32 -1.69
C GLN A 86 -33.68 16.51 -0.93
N ASP A 87 -33.66 16.65 0.39
CA ASP A 87 -34.85 16.92 1.22
C ASP A 87 -34.87 18.37 1.76
N SER A 88 -34.83 19.35 0.86
CA SER A 88 -35.30 20.70 1.20
C SER A 88 -36.75 20.83 0.74
N PRO A 89 -37.75 20.81 1.65
CA PRO A 89 -39.11 21.12 1.27
C PRO A 89 -39.13 22.59 0.84
N HIS A 90 -39.40 22.83 -0.45
CA HIS A 90 -39.66 24.17 -0.97
C HIS A 90 -40.96 24.66 -0.30
N ALA A 91 -40.82 25.61 0.62
CA ALA A 91 -41.91 26.38 1.20
C ALA A 91 -42.31 27.52 0.25
#